data_AF-A0A919ATR4-F1
#
_entry.id   AF-A0A919ATR4-F1
#
_cell.length_a   1.000
_cell.length_b   1.000
_cell.length_c   1.000
_cell.angle_alpha   90.00
_cell.angle_beta   90.00
_cell.angle_gamma   90.00
#
_symmetry.space_group_name_H-M   'P 1'
#
loop_
_entity.id
_entity.type
_entity.pdbx_description
1 polymer ?
#
loop_
_entity_poly.entity_id
_entity_poly.type
_entity_poly.pdbx_seq_one_letter_code
_entity_poly.pdbx_strand_id
1 'polypeptide(L)'
;MDTMSTPADTGQQQHSSTATYDQAISLLEGARSSLTAIQDQVRTAKQTLQVHYQGPDGHAYANVMQTWLDEVNRIKSTCAAMENQLGISMQSANNVQAGAMQAVVDSGGNLTGFGSSIENDTYNVMQG
;
A
#
# COMPACT_ATOMS: atom_id res chain seq x y z
N MET A 1 -25.88 19.16 -15.34
CA MET A 1 -24.79 19.89 -14.66
C MET A 1 -23.72 18.86 -14.39
N ASP A 2 -22.91 18.57 -15.39
CA ASP A 2 -21.82 17.60 -15.30
C ASP A 2 -20.65 18.27 -14.60
N THR A 3 -20.37 17.82 -13.38
CA THR A 3 -19.14 18.19 -12.69
C THR A 3 -17.99 17.52 -13.42
N MET A 4 -17.39 18.27 -14.35
CA MET A 4 -16.10 17.95 -14.95
C MET A 4 -15.08 17.91 -13.80
N SER A 5 -14.75 16.73 -13.30
CA SER A 5 -13.68 16.53 -12.32
C SER A 5 -12.39 17.05 -12.95
N THR A 6 -11.92 18.18 -12.44
CA THR A 6 -10.70 18.84 -12.91
C THR A 6 -9.47 18.10 -12.36
N PRO A 7 -8.29 18.24 -12.99
CA PRO A 7 -7.04 17.55 -12.59
C PRO A 7 -6.65 17.73 -11.12
N ALA A 8 -7.14 18.79 -10.47
CA ALA A 8 -6.93 19.09 -9.06
C ALA A 8 -7.48 18.00 -8.11
N ASP A 9 -8.58 17.34 -8.48
CA ASP A 9 -9.22 16.30 -7.66
C ASP A 9 -8.37 15.01 -7.65
N THR A 10 -7.76 14.68 -8.80
CA THR A 10 -6.80 13.57 -8.92
C THR A 10 -5.55 13.77 -8.06
N GLY A 11 -5.03 15.01 -7.94
CA GLY A 11 -3.86 15.31 -7.11
C GLY A 11 -4.14 15.22 -5.61
N GLN A 12 -5.32 15.67 -5.17
CA GLN A 12 -5.73 15.55 -3.76
C GLN A 12 -6.03 14.10 -3.36
N GLN A 13 -6.65 13.30 -4.24
CA GLN A 13 -6.84 11.86 -4.01
C GLN A 13 -5.52 11.08 -3.98
N GLN A 14 -4.52 11.50 -4.77
CA GLN A 14 -3.19 10.90 -4.82
C GLN A 14 -2.42 11.10 -3.50
N HIS A 15 -2.43 12.31 -2.97
CA HIS A 15 -1.86 12.60 -1.65
C HIS A 15 -2.56 11.81 -0.54
N SER A 16 -3.89 11.70 -0.58
CA SER A 16 -4.67 10.95 0.42
C SER A 16 -4.38 9.45 0.39
N SER A 17 -4.23 8.87 -0.81
CA SER A 17 -3.99 7.43 -0.97
C SER A 17 -2.58 7.04 -0.54
N THR A 18 -1.56 7.79 -0.98
CA THR A 18 -0.17 7.59 -0.57
C THR A 18 0.02 7.78 0.94
N ALA A 19 -0.55 8.85 1.52
CA ALA A 19 -0.51 9.06 2.96
C ALA A 19 -1.16 7.92 3.76
N THR A 20 -2.22 7.30 3.22
CA THR A 20 -2.86 6.13 3.85
C THR A 20 -1.95 4.91 3.81
N TYR A 21 -1.27 4.65 2.69
CA TYR A 21 -0.29 3.56 2.59
C TYR A 21 0.89 3.76 3.55
N ASP A 22 1.46 4.97 3.60
CA ASP A 22 2.58 5.29 4.50
C ASP A 22 2.18 5.13 5.98
N GLN A 23 0.98 5.58 6.35
CA GLN A 23 0.48 5.41 7.71
C GLN A 23 0.28 3.93 8.06
N ALA A 24 -0.27 3.13 7.15
CA ALA A 24 -0.45 1.70 7.36
C ALA A 24 0.88 0.96 7.51
N ILE A 25 1.88 1.28 6.69
CA ILE A 25 3.23 0.72 6.78
C ILE A 25 3.85 1.07 8.14
N SER A 26 3.79 2.35 8.55
CA SER A 26 4.34 2.80 9.83
C SER A 26 3.71 2.09 11.03
N LEU A 27 2.40 1.85 10.99
CA LEU A 27 1.70 1.08 12.04
C LEU A 27 2.17 -0.37 12.11
N LEU A 28 2.38 -1.01 10.95
CA LEU A 28 2.89 -2.39 10.88
C LEU A 28 4.33 -2.49 11.40
N GLU A 29 5.19 -1.55 11.04
CA GLU A 29 6.56 -1.46 11.56
C GLU A 29 6.58 -1.27 13.08
N GLY A 30 5.74 -0.36 13.60
CA GLY A 30 5.59 -0.13 15.04
C GLY A 30 5.10 -1.37 15.79
N ALA A 31 4.14 -2.10 15.21
CA ALA A 31 3.64 -3.36 15.76
C ALA A 31 4.73 -4.43 15.79
N ARG A 32 5.52 -4.58 14.71
CA ARG A 32 6.66 -5.52 14.65
C ARG A 32 7.74 -5.20 15.68
N SER A 33 8.05 -3.91 15.86
CA SER A 33 9.01 -3.46 16.86
C SER A 33 8.54 -3.83 18.28
N SER A 34 7.27 -3.52 18.60
CA SER A 34 6.66 -3.88 19.88
C SER A 34 6.64 -5.39 20.13
N LEU A 35 6.26 -6.18 19.11
CA LEU A 35 6.29 -7.65 19.20
C LEU A 35 7.70 -8.18 19.44
N THR A 36 8.73 -7.56 18.87
CA THR A 36 10.13 -7.96 19.08
C THR A 36 10.56 -7.71 20.52
N ALA A 37 10.22 -6.56 21.10
CA ALA A 37 10.52 -6.27 22.49
C ALA A 37 9.85 -7.28 23.45
N ILE A 38 8.58 -7.59 23.24
CA ILE A 38 7.86 -8.59 24.06
C ILE A 38 8.46 -9.99 23.84
N GLN A 39 8.86 -10.32 22.61
CA GLN A 39 9.50 -11.59 22.28
C GLN A 39 10.77 -11.83 23.10
N ASP A 40 11.60 -10.81 23.27
CA ASP A 40 12.84 -10.91 24.06
C ASP A 40 12.57 -11.03 25.56
N GLN A 41 11.52 -10.36 26.07
CA GLN A 41 11.07 -10.56 27.45
C GLN A 41 10.61 -12.00 27.71
N VAL A 42 9.83 -12.58 26.79
CA VAL A 42 9.38 -13.97 26.93
C VAL A 42 10.52 -14.97 26.79
N ARG A 43 11.51 -14.72 25.91
CA ARG A 43 12.73 -15.55 25.84
C ARG A 43 13.49 -15.54 27.16
N THR A 44 13.62 -14.37 27.78
CA THR A 44 14.27 -14.22 29.09
C THR A 44 13.49 -14.97 30.17
N ALA A 45 12.17 -14.81 30.21
CA ALA A 45 11.31 -15.54 31.16
C ALA A 45 11.40 -17.06 30.98
N LYS A 46 11.43 -17.54 29.73
CA LYS A 46 11.62 -18.96 29.40
C LYS A 46 12.95 -19.49 29.93
N GLN A 47 14.05 -18.77 29.72
CA GLN A 47 15.37 -19.16 30.23
C GLN A 47 15.37 -19.25 31.77
N THR A 48 14.81 -18.25 32.45
CA THR A 48 14.68 -18.26 33.92
C THR A 48 13.86 -19.45 34.41
N LEU A 49 12.71 -19.73 33.78
CA LEU A 49 11.88 -20.89 34.13
C LEU A 49 12.61 -22.21 33.92
N GLN A 50 13.34 -22.37 32.83
CA GLN A 50 14.11 -23.59 32.55
C GLN A 50 15.19 -23.87 33.59
N VAL A 51 15.78 -22.83 34.20
CA VAL A 51 16.77 -22.99 35.27
C VAL A 51 16.12 -23.49 36.56
N HIS A 52 14.95 -22.95 36.92
CA HIS A 52 14.31 -23.20 38.22
C HIS A 52 13.30 -24.35 38.22
N TYR A 53 12.74 -24.71 37.06
CA TYR A 53 11.74 -25.76 36.91
C TYR A 53 12.19 -26.77 35.85
N GLN A 54 12.83 -27.85 36.31
CA GLN A 54 13.30 -28.96 35.45
C GLN A 54 12.36 -30.17 35.46
N GLY A 55 11.24 -30.09 36.19
CA GLY A 55 10.24 -31.16 36.24
C GLY A 55 9.32 -31.17 35.00
N PRO A 56 8.39 -32.13 34.93
CA PRO A 56 7.39 -32.22 33.85
C PRO A 56 6.62 -30.92 33.61
N ASP A 57 6.29 -30.20 34.68
CA ASP A 57 5.61 -28.90 34.60
C ASP A 57 6.50 -27.84 33.92
N GLY A 58 7.80 -27.83 34.23
CA GLY A 58 8.75 -26.94 33.59
C GLY A 58 8.87 -27.18 32.08
N HIS A 59 8.85 -28.45 31.67
CA HIS A 59 8.77 -28.82 30.25
C HIS A 59 7.46 -28.37 29.60
N ALA A 60 6.32 -28.54 30.27
CA ALA A 60 5.03 -28.08 29.77
C ALA A 60 5.00 -26.56 29.56
N TYR A 61 5.48 -25.79 30.53
CA TYR A 61 5.61 -24.33 30.41
C TYR A 61 6.57 -23.93 29.29
N ALA A 62 7.72 -24.60 29.17
CA ALA A 62 8.67 -24.33 28.10
C ALA A 62 8.07 -24.56 26.70
N ASN A 63 7.22 -25.58 26.55
CA ASN A 63 6.49 -25.85 25.31
C ASN A 63 5.47 -24.75 24.99
N VAL A 64 4.67 -24.32 25.98
CA VAL A 64 3.72 -23.21 25.80
C VAL A 64 4.44 -21.93 25.39
N MET A 65 5.54 -21.60 26.05
CA MET A 65 6.36 -20.44 25.70
C MET A 65 6.97 -20.57 24.30
N GLN A 66 7.36 -21.78 23.88
CA GLN A 66 7.85 -22.01 22.53
C GLN A 66 6.75 -21.77 21.49
N THR A 67 5.56 -22.34 21.68
CA THR A 67 4.41 -22.12 20.80
C THR A 67 4.07 -20.63 20.67
N TRP A 68 4.10 -19.90 21.78
CA TRP A 68 3.88 -18.45 21.76
C TRP A 68 4.95 -17.72 20.93
N LEU A 69 6.24 -18.09 21.08
CA LEU A 69 7.33 -17.50 20.30
C LEU A 69 7.17 -17.75 18.80
N ASP A 70 6.71 -18.94 18.42
CA ASP A 70 6.49 -19.34 17.03
C ASP A 70 5.31 -18.59 16.40
N GLU A 71 4.21 -18.40 17.15
CA GLU A 71 3.08 -17.58 16.70
C GLU A 71 3.46 -16.10 16.53
N VAL A 72 4.29 -15.55 17.43
CA VAL A 72 4.82 -14.18 17.28
C VAL A 72 5.69 -14.05 16.03
N ASN A 73 6.53 -15.05 15.73
CA ASN A 73 7.30 -15.08 14.49
C ASN A 73 6.39 -15.09 13.26
N ARG A 74 5.31 -15.88 13.28
CA ARG A 74 4.32 -15.93 12.21
C ARG A 74 3.66 -14.57 11.98
N ILE A 75 3.19 -13.92 13.06
CA ILE A 75 2.57 -12.59 12.98
C ILE A 75 3.56 -11.56 12.41
N LYS A 76 4.80 -11.53 12.89
CA LYS A 76 5.86 -10.63 12.37
C LYS A 76 6.09 -10.84 10.87
N SER A 77 6.11 -12.10 10.41
CA SER A 77 6.26 -12.41 8.99
C SER A 77 5.05 -11.95 8.18
N THR A 78 3.84 -12.07 8.69
CA THR A 78 2.63 -11.56 8.03
C THR A 78 2.65 -10.03 7.94
N CYS A 79 3.08 -9.32 8.99
CA CYS A 79 3.26 -7.87 8.94
C CYS A 79 4.25 -7.45 7.85
N ALA A 80 5.40 -8.12 7.76
CA ALA A 80 6.40 -7.86 6.72
C ALA A 80 5.84 -8.12 5.30
N ALA A 81 5.04 -9.16 5.13
CA ALA A 81 4.38 -9.44 3.85
C ALA A 81 3.35 -8.35 3.48
N MET A 82 2.59 -7.86 4.46
CA MET A 82 1.65 -6.76 4.25
C MET A 82 2.36 -5.45 3.91
N GLU A 83 3.45 -5.11 4.60
CA GLU A 83 4.29 -3.95 4.28
C GLU A 83 4.79 -4.00 2.81
N ASN A 84 5.29 -5.16 2.37
CA ASN A 84 5.74 -5.36 0.99
C ASN A 84 4.58 -5.18 0.00
N GLN A 85 3.43 -5.80 0.27
CA GLN A 85 2.25 -5.70 -0.60
C GLN A 85 1.72 -4.27 -0.69
N LEU A 86 1.70 -3.52 0.42
CA LEU A 86 1.32 -2.11 0.45
C LEU A 86 2.32 -1.27 -0.35
N GLY A 87 3.62 -1.53 -0.21
CA GLY A 87 4.67 -0.86 -0.99
C GLY A 87 4.54 -1.10 -2.50
N ILE A 88 4.30 -2.34 -2.93
CA ILE A 88 4.03 -2.68 -4.33
C ILE A 88 2.77 -1.99 -4.83
N SER A 89 1.70 -2.00 -4.03
CA SER A 89 0.41 -1.38 -4.39
C SER A 89 0.55 0.14 -4.56
N MET A 90 1.32 0.79 -3.68
CA MET A 90 1.65 2.21 -3.77
C MET A 90 2.43 2.53 -5.05
N GLN A 91 3.48 1.76 -5.37
CA GLN A 91 4.26 1.95 -6.61
C GLN A 91 3.39 1.75 -7.86
N SER A 92 2.55 0.71 -7.86
CA SER A 92 1.61 0.46 -8.97
C SER A 92 0.62 1.60 -9.14
N ALA A 93 0.03 2.09 -8.05
CA ALA A 93 -0.91 3.22 -8.09
C ALA A 93 -0.25 4.48 -8.67
N ASN A 94 0.97 4.80 -8.22
CA ASN A 94 1.73 5.93 -8.73
C ASN A 94 2.06 5.79 -10.23
N ASN A 95 2.43 4.59 -10.70
CA ASN A 95 2.74 4.33 -12.10
C ASN A 95 1.52 4.44 -13.03
N VAL A 96 0.39 3.83 -12.64
CA VAL A 96 -0.86 3.92 -13.42
C VAL A 96 -1.30 5.37 -13.53
N GLN A 97 -1.20 6.13 -12.43
CA GLN A 97 -1.60 7.52 -12.42
C GLN A 97 -0.65 8.42 -13.22
N ALA A 98 0.66 8.20 -13.17
CA ALA A 98 1.62 8.89 -14.03
C ALA A 98 1.34 8.63 -15.52
N GLY A 99 1.03 7.38 -15.89
CA GLY A 99 0.63 7.02 -17.25
C GLY A 99 -0.69 7.67 -17.68
N ALA A 100 -1.67 7.74 -16.78
CA ALA A 100 -2.95 8.42 -17.05
C ALA A 100 -2.77 9.93 -17.24
N MET A 101 -1.96 10.60 -16.41
CA MET A 101 -1.64 12.02 -16.58
C MET A 101 -0.88 12.29 -17.89
N GLN A 102 0.10 11.45 -18.22
CA GLN A 102 0.84 11.57 -19.48
C GLN A 102 -0.10 11.41 -20.69
N ALA A 103 -1.02 10.43 -20.65
CA ALA A 103 -2.01 10.25 -21.71
C ALA A 103 -2.95 11.46 -21.85
N VAL A 104 -3.34 12.12 -20.75
CA VAL A 104 -4.14 13.36 -20.79
C VAL A 104 -3.34 14.53 -21.33
N VAL A 105 -2.06 14.68 -20.98
CA VAL A 105 -1.19 15.73 -21.51
C VAL A 105 -0.91 15.51 -23.00
N ASP A 106 -0.62 14.28 -23.40
CA ASP A 106 -0.38 13.90 -24.80
C ASP A 106 -1.66 14.05 -25.65
N SER A 107 -2.83 13.78 -25.07
CA SER A 107 -4.13 14.03 -25.70
C SER A 107 -4.47 15.54 -25.73
N GLY A 108 -4.06 16.29 -24.71
CA GLY A 108 -4.33 17.73 -24.55
C GLY A 108 -3.50 18.67 -25.44
N GLY A 109 -2.51 18.16 -26.16
CA GLY A 109 -1.68 18.94 -27.08
C GLY A 109 -2.11 18.93 -28.56
N ASN A 110 -3.05 18.05 -28.97
CA ASN A 110 -3.45 17.95 -30.38
C ASN A 110 -4.89 17.44 -30.63
N LEU A 111 -5.83 17.73 -29.72
CA LEU A 111 -7.25 17.38 -29.89
C LEU A 111 -8.11 18.47 -30.56
N THR A 112 -7.49 19.52 -31.13
CA THR A 112 -8.20 20.53 -31.96
C THR A 112 -8.32 20.13 -33.44
N GLY A 113 -7.87 18.94 -33.83
CA GLY A 113 -7.75 18.52 -35.24
C GLY A 113 -8.86 17.61 -35.80
N PHE A 114 -9.96 17.37 -35.08
CA PHE A 114 -11.09 16.55 -35.59
C PHE A 114 -12.39 17.35 -35.86
N GLY A 115 -12.30 18.68 -36.01
CA GLY A 115 -13.50 19.50 -36.18
C GLY A 115 -13.42 20.77 -37.04
N SER A 116 -12.26 21.19 -37.57
CA SER A 116 -12.17 22.48 -38.29
C SER A 116 -12.08 22.41 -39.82
N SER A 117 -12.13 21.22 -40.43
CA SER A 117 -12.01 21.07 -41.89
C SER A 117 -13.29 20.64 -42.63
N ILE A 118 -14.47 20.60 -41.97
CA ILE A 118 -15.75 20.27 -42.65
C ILE A 118 -16.64 21.50 -42.92
N GLU A 119 -16.33 22.67 -42.35
CA GLU A 119 -17.23 23.84 -42.50
C GLU A 119 -16.99 24.68 -43.76
N ASN A 120 -15.86 24.57 -44.47
CA ASN A 120 -15.60 25.44 -45.63
C ASN A 120 -15.85 24.80 -47.01
N ASP A 121 -15.91 23.47 -47.12
CA ASP A 121 -16.19 22.81 -48.41
C ASP A 121 -17.69 22.57 -48.66
N THR A 122 -18.54 22.63 -47.64
CA THR A 122 -19.98 22.35 -47.79
C THR A 122 -20.75 23.51 -48.46
N TYR A 123 -20.24 24.74 -48.41
CA TYR A 123 -20.93 25.91 -48.99
C TYR A 123 -20.65 26.15 -50.49
N ASN A 124 -19.60 25.57 -51.06
CA ASN A 124 -19.31 25.71 -52.50
C ASN A 124 -19.91 24.60 -53.39
N VAL A 125 -20.44 23.53 -52.80
CA VAL A 125 -20.99 22.38 -53.57
C VAL A 125 -22.50 22.49 -53.82
N MET A 126 -23.20 23.47 -53.22
CA MET A 126 -24.65 23.69 -53.42
C MET A 126 -25.00 24.88 -54.33
N GLN A 127 -24.05 25.47 -55.05
CA GLN A 127 -24.28 26.55 -56.03
C GLN A 127 -23.65 26.29 -57.40
N GLY A 128 -23.48 25.01 -57.77
CA GLY A 128 -23.17 24.59 -59.13
C GLY A 128 -24.41 24.14 -59.88
#